data_AF-X6GK11-F1
#
_entry.id   AF-X6GK11-F1
#
_cell.length_a   1.000
_cell.length_b   1.000
_cell.length_c   1.000
_cell.angle_alpha   90.00
_cell.angle_beta   90.00
_cell.angle_gamma   90.00
#
_symmetry.space_group_name_H-M   'P 1'
#
loop_
_entity.id
_entity.type
_entity.pdbx_description
1 polymer ?
#
loop_
_entity_poly.entity_id
_entity_poly.type
_entity_poly.pdbx_seq_one_letter_code
_entity_poly.pdbx_strand_id
1 'polypeptide(L)' 'MRTVVFGTTTTGIASAWPTGSAFGWFAAEAAAARIVREHWRGTLGLGRDETLAAAYWRRGTAGLMAG' A
#
# COMPACT_ATOMS: atom_id res chain seq x y z
N MET A 1 -3.88 17.35 10.25
CA MET A 1 -3.82 17.13 8.79
C MET A 1 -3.31 15.71 8.55
N ARG A 2 -4.01 14.87 7.79
CA ARG A 2 -3.64 13.47 7.55
C ARG A 2 -3.58 13.26 6.04
N THR A 3 -2.38 13.14 5.49
CA THR A 3 -2.16 12.92 4.04
C THR A 3 -2.33 11.44 3.73
N VAL A 4 -3.17 11.11 2.76
CA VAL A 4 -3.40 9.75 2.25
C VAL A 4 -2.77 9.65 0.86
N VAL A 5 -1.86 8.70 0.67
CA VAL A 5 -1.17 8.46 -0.62
C VAL A 5 -1.93 7.38 -1.40
N PHE A 6 -2.47 7.71 -2.57
CA PHE A 6 -3.10 6.75 -3.49
C PHE A 6 -2.20 6.52 -4.72
N GLY A 7 -1.92 5.26 -5.06
CA GLY A 7 -1.19 4.89 -6.27
C GLY A 7 -2.14 4.31 -7.33
N THR A 8 -2.25 4.96 -8.49
CA THR A 8 -2.90 4.39 -9.68
C THR A 8 -1.83 3.88 -10.64
N THR A 9 -2.01 2.65 -11.11
CA THR A 9 -1.07 1.91 -11.97
C THR A 9 -0.78 2.68 -13.26
N THR A 10 0.48 3.08 -13.48
CA THR A 10 1.28 2.96 -14.73
C THR A 10 2.49 3.90 -14.74
N THR A 11 2.44 5.07 -14.09
CA THR A 11 3.62 5.96 -13.98
C THR A 11 3.50 6.77 -12.69
N GLY A 12 4.33 6.46 -11.69
CA GLY A 12 4.41 7.26 -10.46
C GLY A 12 4.12 6.48 -9.18
N ILE A 13 5.02 5.55 -8.84
CA ILE A 13 5.15 5.05 -7.46
C ILE A 13 5.95 6.01 -6.56
N ALA A 14 6.34 7.18 -7.08
CA ALA A 14 7.30 8.06 -6.43
C ALA A 14 6.70 9.44 -6.11
N SER A 15 5.62 9.49 -5.33
CA SER A 15 5.43 10.66 -4.47
C SER A 15 6.30 10.43 -3.23
N ALA A 16 7.20 11.36 -2.92
CA ALA A 16 8.00 11.29 -1.70
C ALA A 16 7.08 11.06 -0.48
N TRP A 17 7.49 10.19 0.44
CA TRP A 17 6.74 9.97 1.67
C TRP A 17 6.59 11.31 2.42
N PRO A 18 5.39 11.68 2.89
CA PRO A 18 5.18 12.96 3.55
C PRO A 18 6.09 13.11 4.78
N THR A 19 6.59 14.32 5.02
CA THR A 19 7.26 14.65 6.28
C THR A 19 6.23 14.87 7.40
N GLY A 20 6.57 14.50 8.63
CA GLY A 20 5.67 14.57 9.78
C GLY A 20 4.82 13.31 9.98
N SER A 21 3.71 13.43 10.71
CA SER A 21 2.83 12.29 11.02
C SER A 21 1.98 11.92 9.81
N ALA A 22 2.25 10.75 9.21
CA ALA A 22 1.54 10.21 8.07
C ALA A 22 1.17 8.74 8.30
N PHE A 23 0.10 8.29 7.63
CA PHE A 23 -0.28 6.88 7.62
C PHE A 23 -0.61 6.46 6.18
N GLY A 24 0.09 5.48 5.65
CA GLY A 24 -0.17 4.95 4.30
C GLY A 24 -1.26 3.90 4.31
N TRP A 25 -2.25 4.06 3.44
CA TRP A 25 -3.28 3.06 3.22
C TRP A 25 -3.40 2.73 1.74
N PHE A 26 -3.27 1.45 1.40
CA PHE A 26 -3.37 0.95 0.03
C PHE A 26 -4.20 -0.32 -0.01
N ALA A 27 -5.18 -0.40 -0.91
CA ALA A 27 -6.02 -1.58 -1.07
C ALA A 27 -6.23 -1.87 -2.57
N ALA A 28 -5.81 -3.05 -3.03
CA ALA A 28 -5.88 -3.42 -4.43
C ALA A 28 -5.87 -4.95 -4.62
N GLU A 29 -5.59 -5.38 -5.86
CA GLU A 29 -5.26 -6.77 -6.19
C GLU A 29 -4.02 -7.24 -5.43
N ALA A 30 -3.97 -8.52 -5.07
CA ALA A 30 -2.95 -9.11 -4.22
C ALA A 30 -1.49 -8.83 -4.66
N ALA A 31 -1.18 -8.89 -5.95
CA ALA A 31 0.16 -8.60 -6.46
C ALA A 31 0.49 -7.10 -6.32
N ALA A 32 -0.46 -6.22 -6.64
CA ALA A 32 -0.27 -4.77 -6.46
C ALA A 32 -0.08 -4.40 -4.98
N ALA A 33 -0.91 -4.95 -4.09
CA ALA A 33 -0.81 -4.72 -2.65
C ALA A 33 0.51 -5.23 -2.08
N ARG A 34 1.02 -6.35 -2.60
CA ARG A 34 2.33 -6.88 -2.26
C ARG A 34 3.45 -5.92 -2.66
N ILE A 35 3.46 -5.40 -3.88
CA ILE A 35 4.49 -4.47 -4.37
C ILE A 35 4.57 -3.23 -3.47
N VAL A 36 3.43 -2.63 -3.14
CA VAL A 36 3.38 -1.45 -2.28
C VAL A 36 3.89 -1.76 -0.87
N ARG A 37 3.46 -2.90 -0.29
CA ARG A 37 3.91 -3.32 1.04
C ARG A 37 5.41 -3.56 1.11
N GLU A 38 5.98 -4.21 0.10
CA GLU A 38 7.41 -4.48 0.02
C GLU A 38 8.21 -3.18 -0.11
N HIS A 39 7.74 -2.22 -0.91
CA HIS A 39 8.38 -0.91 -1.00
C HIS A 39 8.32 -0.14 0.32
N TRP A 40 7.15 -0.05 0.95
CA TRP A 40 6.98 0.69 2.20
C TRP A 40 7.82 0.09 3.34
N ARG A 41 7.83 -1.23 3.50
CA ARG A 41 8.56 -1.88 4.60
C ARG A 41 10.05 -2.06 4.30
N GLY A 42 10.39 -2.43 3.06
CA GLY A 42 11.76 -2.75 2.66
C GLY A 42 12.57 -1.53 2.24
N THR A 43 11.98 -0.61 1.49
CA THR A 43 12.68 0.59 1.00
C THR A 43 12.55 1.77 1.97
N LEU A 44 11.34 2.01 2.49
CA LEU A 44 11.08 3.16 3.36
C LEU A 44 11.19 2.86 4.86
N GLY A 45 11.29 1.58 5.23
CA GLY A 45 11.42 1.15 6.64
C GLY A 45 10.18 1.34 7.50
N LEU A 46 9.01 1.59 6.88
CA LEU A 46 7.78 1.92 7.59
C LEU A 46 7.16 0.69 8.26
N GLY A 47 6.76 0.84 9.52
CA GLY A 47 6.15 -0.20 10.32
C GLY A 47 4.66 -0.44 10.02
N ARG A 48 4.07 -1.44 10.69
CA ARG A 48 2.62 -1.72 10.61
C ARG A 48 1.78 -0.57 11.18
N ASP A 49 2.32 0.17 12.15
CA ASP A 49 1.61 1.25 12.83
C ASP A 49 1.62 2.54 11.98
N GLU A 50 2.39 2.54 10.88
CA GLU A 50 2.52 3.63 9.91
C GLU A 50 1.87 3.29 8.56
N THR A 51 1.63 1.99 8.29
CA THR A 51 1.18 1.52 6.98
C THR A 51 0.23 0.33 7.03
N LEU A 52 -0.76 0.34 6.13
CA LEU A 52 -1.63 -0.79 5.84
C LEU A 52 -1.76 -0.98 4.33
N ALA A 53 -1.32 -2.15 3.84
CA ALA A 53 -1.47 -2.57 2.46
C ALA A 53 -2.30 -3.87 2.40
N ALA A 54 -3.56 -3.75 1.99
CA ALA A 54 -4.55 -4.83 2.00
C ALA A 54 -4.80 -5.38 0.58
N ALA A 55 -4.86 -6.71 0.47
CA ALA A 55 -5.22 -7.40 -0.76
C ALA A 55 -6.73 -7.71 -0.75
N TYR A 56 -7.52 -6.89 -1.45
CA TYR A 56 -8.98 -7.05 -1.44
C TYR A 56 -9.45 -8.18 -2.35
N TRP A 57 -8.72 -8.43 -3.43
CA TRP A 57 -9.05 -9.48 -4.38
C TRP A 57 -7.77 -10.05 -5.00
N ARG A 58 -7.89 -11.20 -5.67
CA ARG A 58 -6.79 -11.84 -6.39
C ARG A 58 -7.30 -12.41 -7.70
N ARG A 59 -6.57 -12.15 -8.79
CA ARG A 59 -6.92 -12.72 -10.09
C ARG A 59 -6.90 -14.25 -10.03
N GLY A 60 -7.97 -14.88 -10.53
CA GLY A 60 -8.09 -16.35 -10.56
C GLY A 60 -8.50 -16.98 -9.22
N THR A 61 -8.93 -16.20 -8.24
CA THR A 61 -9.45 -16.70 -6.95
C THR A 61 -10.78 -16.03 -6.64
N ALA A 62 -11.77 -16.82 -6.21
CA ALA A 62 -13.02 -16.32 -5.66
C ALA A 62 -13.08 -16.68 -4.16
N GLY A 63 -13.67 -15.81 -3.34
CA GLY A 63 -13.77 -15.99 -1.89
C GLY A 63 -13.29 -14.77 -1.10
N LEU A 64 -13.43 -14.82 0.23
CA LEU A 64 -12.97 -13.76 1.14
C LEU A 64 -11.44 -13.75 1.19
N MET A 65 -10.85 -12.57 0.95
CA MET A 65 -9.39 -12.35 0.96
C MET A 65 -8.93 -11.35 2.02
N ALA A 66 -9.85 -10.68 2.72
CA ALA A 66 -9.50 -9.67 3.73
C ALA A 66 -9.12 -10.33 5.07
N GLY A 67 -7.85 -10.16 5.44
CA GLY A 67 -7.25 -10.45 6.74
C GLY A 67 -6.13 -9.44 7.01
#